data_AF-A0A3S3QRB1-F1
#
_entry.id   AF-A0A3S3QRB1-F1
#
_cell.length_a   1.000
_cell.length_b   1.000
_cell.length_c   1.000
_cell.angle_alpha   90.00
_cell.angle_beta   90.00
_cell.angle_gamma   90.00
#
_symmetry.space_group_name_H-M   'P 1'
#
loop_
_entity.id
_entity.type
_entity.pdbx_description
1 polymer ?
#
loop_
_entity_poly.entity_id
_entity_poly.type
_entity_poly.pdbx_seq_one_letter_code
_entity_poly.pdbx_strand_id
1 'polypeptide(L)'
;MIVFNSKSACYISRMLNSQNTHLHSEVFFYDGLQSYRVIDITQINQVIENKGGFQSILTGFSVYLDDGYKLELDVINSTSKLITNDNNQNLLYS
;
A
#
# COMPACT_ATOMS: atom_id res chain seq x y z
N MET A 1 -8.51 16.47 0.75
CA MET A 1 -7.08 16.10 0.75
C MET A 1 -6.82 15.18 1.93
N ILE A 2 -6.26 14.00 1.67
CA ILE A 2 -5.80 13.06 2.72
C ILE A 2 -4.28 12.94 2.60
N VAL A 3 -3.56 13.10 3.72
CA VAL A 3 -2.11 12.87 3.79
C VAL A 3 -1.85 11.80 4.83
N PHE A 4 -1.10 10.77 4.48
CA PHE A 4 -0.73 9.69 5.38
C PHE A 4 0.77 9.39 5.31
N ASN A 5 1.31 8.70 6.30
CA ASN A 5 2.72 8.31 6.35
C ASN A 5 2.84 6.80 6.60
N SER A 6 4.06 6.27 6.65
CA SER A 6 4.32 4.84 6.85
C SER A 6 3.61 4.27 8.08
N LYS A 7 3.56 5.03 9.18
CA LYS A 7 2.91 4.62 10.44
C LYS A 7 1.40 4.48 10.31
N SER A 8 0.76 5.27 9.47
CA SER A 8 -0.69 5.23 9.24
C SER A 8 -1.10 4.51 7.96
N ALA A 9 -0.15 4.08 7.13
CA ALA A 9 -0.43 3.53 5.81
C ALA A 9 -1.26 2.24 5.85
N CYS A 10 -0.95 1.31 6.76
CA CYS A 10 -1.71 0.07 6.93
C CYS A 10 -3.16 0.32 7.41
N TYR A 11 -3.37 1.36 8.22
CA TYR A 11 -4.71 1.77 8.64
C TYR A 11 -5.51 2.35 7.46
N ILE A 12 -4.88 3.22 6.68
CA ILE A 12 -5.49 3.87 5.52
C ILE A 12 -5.83 2.85 4.43
N SER A 13 -5.00 1.84 4.20
CA SER A 13 -5.28 0.80 3.19
C SER A 13 -6.53 -0.03 3.51
N ARG A 14 -6.80 -0.29 4.79
CA ARG A 14 -8.05 -0.93 5.23
C ARG A 14 -9.27 -0.05 4.97
N MET A 15 -9.15 1.26 5.09
CA MET A 15 -10.23 2.19 4.73
C MET A 15 -10.48 2.19 3.21
N LEU A 16 -9.40 2.16 2.43
CA LEU A 16 -9.46 2.14 0.96
C LEU A 16 -10.06 0.85 0.38
N ASN A 17 -9.88 -0.28 1.08
CA ASN A 17 -10.48 -1.57 0.74
C ASN A 17 -12.02 -1.57 0.79
N SER A 18 -12.62 -0.67 1.58
CA SER A 18 -14.05 -0.79 1.91
C SER A 18 -14.99 -0.36 0.78
N GLN A 19 -14.51 0.30 -0.27
CA GLN A 19 -15.34 0.79 -1.39
C GLN A 19 -14.53 0.78 -2.69
N ASN A 20 -15.23 0.64 -3.85
CA ASN A 20 -14.72 0.95 -5.19
C ASN A 20 -14.39 2.45 -5.28
N THR A 21 -13.40 2.87 -4.50
CA THR A 21 -13.02 4.25 -4.34
C THR A 21 -12.07 4.55 -5.48
N HIS A 22 -12.64 4.85 -6.66
CA HIS A 22 -12.00 5.89 -7.45
C HIS A 22 -11.66 7.00 -6.46
N LEU A 23 -10.36 7.32 -6.32
CA LEU A 23 -9.87 8.31 -5.38
C LEU A 23 -10.45 9.69 -5.79
N HIS A 24 -11.71 9.94 -5.41
CA HIS A 24 -12.42 11.18 -5.66
C HIS A 24 -11.79 12.35 -4.89
N SER A 25 -10.98 12.02 -3.88
CA SER A 25 -10.16 12.97 -3.13
C SER A 25 -8.69 12.77 -3.47
N GLU A 26 -7.94 13.87 -3.55
CA GLU A 26 -6.49 13.81 -3.66
C GLU A 26 -5.89 13.20 -2.39
N VAL A 27 -5.18 12.07 -2.56
CA VAL A 27 -4.52 11.33 -1.49
C VAL A 27 -3.00 11.38 -1.72
N PHE A 28 -2.26 11.65 -0.65
CA PHE A 28 -0.80 11.76 -0.69
C PHE A 28 -0.15 10.92 0.40
N PHE A 29 0.98 10.29 0.05
CA PHE A 29 1.90 9.66 0.98
C PHE A 29 3.03 10.62 1.34
N TYR A 30 3.33 10.79 2.62
CA TYR A 30 4.45 11.58 3.13
C TYR A 30 5.51 10.65 3.72
N ASP A 31 6.71 10.64 3.14
CA ASP A 31 7.83 9.79 3.60
C ASP A 31 8.66 10.42 4.73
N GLY A 32 8.36 11.67 5.10
CA GLY A 32 9.14 12.45 6.06
C GLY A 32 9.96 13.59 5.43
N LEU A 33 10.11 13.58 4.10
CA LEU A 33 10.84 14.58 3.31
C LEU A 33 9.94 15.25 2.28
N GLN A 34 9.14 14.47 1.55
CA GLN A 34 8.25 14.96 0.52
C GLN A 34 6.92 14.20 0.47
N SER A 35 5.95 14.80 -0.22
CA SER A 35 4.63 14.20 -0.45
C SER A 35 4.52 13.68 -1.87
N TYR A 36 4.13 12.42 -1.99
CA TYR A 36 3.88 11.73 -3.24
C TYR A 36 2.39 11.56 -3.44
N ARG A 37 1.86 11.89 -4.61
CA ARG A 37 0.45 11.66 -4.91
C ARG A 37 0.20 10.17 -5.10
N VAL A 38 -0.86 9.64 -4.49
CA VAL A 38 -1.34 8.29 -4.78
C VAL A 38 -2.08 8.29 -6.11
N ILE A 39 -1.61 7.48 -7.04
CA ILE A 39 -2.20 7.30 -8.38
C ILE A 39 -3.17 6.13 -8.37
N ASP A 40 -2.78 5.01 -7.77
CA ASP A 40 -3.57 3.79 -7.79
C ASP A 40 -3.25 2.89 -6.58
N ILE A 41 -4.15 1.96 -6.28
CA ILE A 41 -4.04 1.05 -5.13
C ILE A 41 -4.55 -0.32 -5.55
N THR A 42 -3.68 -1.33 -5.50
CA THR A 42 -4.05 -2.72 -5.80
C THR A 42 -3.90 -3.60 -4.58
N GLN A 43 -4.81 -4.56 -4.43
CA GLN A 43 -4.76 -5.53 -3.34
C GLN A 43 -3.75 -6.62 -3.65
N ILE A 44 -3.02 -7.04 -2.63
CA ILE A 44 -2.16 -8.23 -2.67
C ILE A 44 -2.89 -9.32 -1.89
N ASN A 45 -3.26 -10.38 -2.61
CA ASN A 45 -3.96 -11.52 -2.04
C ASN A 45 -3.08 -12.77 -2.16
N GLN A 46 -3.01 -13.56 -1.11
CA GLN A 46 -2.39 -14.88 -1.13
C GLN A 46 -3.47 -15.95 -1.24
N VAL A 47 -3.32 -16.83 -2.23
CA VAL A 47 -4.16 -18.01 -2.39
C VAL A 47 -3.60 -19.13 -1.53
N ILE A 48 -4.40 -19.63 -0.59
CA ILE A 48 -4.07 -20.75 0.27
C ILE A 48 -4.98 -21.91 -0.09
N GLU A 49 -4.38 -23.08 -0.31
CA GLU A 49 -5.11 -24.34 -0.47
C GLU A 49 -5.46 -24.90 0.90
N ASN A 50 -6.74 -25.16 1.15
CA ASN A 50 -7.20 -25.79 2.39
C ASN A 50 -8.21 -26.89 2.06
N LYS A 51 -8.09 -28.04 2.74
CA LYS A 51 -8.80 -29.32 2.54
C LYS A 51 -10.08 -29.26 1.67
N GLY A 52 -9.90 -29.18 0.34
CA GLY A 52 -10.99 -29.20 -0.65
C GLY A 52 -11.26 -27.89 -1.42
N GLY A 53 -10.47 -26.82 -1.25
CA GLY A 53 -10.63 -25.59 -2.03
C GLY A 53 -9.50 -24.57 -1.89
N PHE A 54 -9.58 -23.52 -2.71
CA PHE A 54 -8.68 -22.36 -2.66
C PHE A 54 -9.37 -21.19 -1.97
N GLN A 55 -8.71 -20.60 -0.98
CA GLN A 55 -9.15 -19.38 -0.32
C GLN A 55 -8.17 -18.25 -0.64
N SER A 56 -8.69 -17.12 -1.08
CA SER A 56 -7.93 -15.88 -1.25
C SER A 56 -7.95 -15.09 0.06
N ILE A 57 -6.78 -14.80 0.62
CA ILE A 57 -6.63 -14.01 1.84
C ILE A 57 -5.90 -12.71 1.50
N LEU A 58 -6.44 -11.57 1.91
CA LEU A 58 -5.77 -10.29 1.79
C LEU A 58 -4.52 -10.27 2.66
N THR A 59 -3.36 -10.11 2.03
CA THR A 59 -2.06 -10.04 2.72
C THR A 59 -1.49 -8.63 2.69
N GLY A 60 -1.88 -7.79 1.73
CA GLY A 60 -1.31 -6.47 1.61
C GLY A 60 -1.93 -5.58 0.54
N PHE A 61 -1.27 -4.45 0.29
CA PHE A 61 -1.62 -3.52 -0.77
C PHE A 61 -0.35 -3.01 -1.46
N SER A 62 -0.45 -2.80 -2.77
CA SER A 62 0.51 -2.03 -3.56
C SER A 62 -0.10 -0.66 -3.83
N VAL A 63 0.48 0.39 -3.26
CA VAL A 63 0.10 1.78 -3.47
C VAL A 63 1.06 2.37 -4.48
N TYR A 64 0.56 2.73 -5.66
CA TYR A 64 1.33 3.37 -6.72
C TYR A 64 1.31 4.87 -6.49
N LEU A 65 2.50 5.44 -6.45
CA LEU A 65 2.74 6.85 -6.23
C LEU A 65 3.15 7.51 -7.55
N ASP A 66 3.10 8.83 -7.60
CA ASP A 66 3.72 9.61 -8.68
C ASP A 66 5.23 9.35 -8.79
N ASP A 67 5.81 9.77 -9.91
CA ASP A 67 7.22 9.60 -10.24
C ASP A 67 7.73 8.14 -10.25
N GLY A 68 6.80 7.17 -10.30
CA GLY A 68 7.11 5.75 -10.40
C GLY A 68 7.46 5.07 -9.08
N TYR A 69 7.25 5.73 -7.95
CA TYR A 69 7.42 5.12 -6.64
C TYR A 69 6.28 4.15 -6.31
N LYS A 70 6.59 3.14 -5.49
CA LYS A 70 5.61 2.15 -5.03
C LYS A 70 5.75 1.94 -3.53
N LEU A 71 4.65 2.01 -2.81
CA LEU A 71 4.59 1.67 -1.39
C LEU A 71 3.89 0.32 -1.22
N GLU A 72 4.60 -0.67 -0.70
CA GLU A 72 4.02 -1.97 -0.33
C GLU A 72 3.63 -1.96 1.14
N LEU A 73 2.41 -2.39 1.41
CA LEU A 73 1.82 -2.47 2.74
C LEU A 73 1.54 -3.92 3.07
N ASP A 74 2.20 -4.45 4.08
CA ASP A 74 1.92 -5.78 4.61
C ASP A 74 0.95 -5.65 5.79
N VAL A 75 -0.25 -6.17 5.60
CA VAL A 75 -1.34 -6.06 6.59
C VAL A 75 -1.19 -7.12 7.68
N ILE A 76 -0.51 -8.23 7.40
CA ILE A 76 -0.27 -9.32 8.35
C ILE A 76 0.78 -8.87 9.36
N ASN A 77 1.90 -8.36 8.86
CA ASN A 77 3.03 -7.93 9.68
C ASN A 77 2.91 -6.47 10.13
N SER A 78 1.91 -5.73 9.61
CA SER A 78 1.72 -4.30 9.87
C SER A 78 2.97 -3.47 9.53
N THR A 79 3.60 -3.78 8.41
CA THR A 79 4.81 -3.08 7.93
C THR A 79 4.54 -2.36 6.62
N SER A 80 5.42 -1.42 6.29
CA SER A 80 5.38 -0.70 5.02
C SER A 80 6.77 -0.56 4.42
N LYS A 81 6.85 -0.59 3.10
CA LYS A 81 8.12 -0.49 2.36
C LYS A 81 7.95 0.42 1.16
N LEU A 82 8.77 1.46 1.10
CA LEU A 82 8.86 2.31 -0.08
C LEU A 82 9.88 1.69 -1.06
N ILE A 83 9.45 1.53 -2.30
CA ILE A 83 10.22 1.00 -3.41
C ILE A 83 10.38 2.13 -4.41
N THR A 84 11.63 2.44 -4.73
CA THR A 84 12.03 3.45 -5.71
C THR A 84 12.44 2.75 -7.01
N ASN A 85 12.29 3.44 -8.15
CA ASN A 85 12.71 2.91 -9.47
C ASN A 85 14.25 2.88 -9.64
N ASP A 86 15.00 3.44 -8.69
CA ASP A 86 16.45 3.38 -8.71
C ASP A 86 16.93 2.06 -8.12
N ASN A 87 17.62 1.29 -8.96
CA ASN A 87 18.46 0.17 -8.53
C ASN A 87 19.29 0.58 -7.30
N ASN A 88 18.94 0.04 -6.12
CA ASN A 88 19.75 -0.07 -4.88
C ASN A 88 19.40 0.73 -3.61
N GLN A 89 18.17 1.17 -3.29
CA GLN A 89 17.87 1.55 -1.89
C GLN A 89 16.49 1.09 -1.40
N ASN A 90 16.46 -0.08 -0.75
CA ASN A 90 15.32 -0.52 0.07
C ASN A 90 15.29 0.29 1.36
N LEU A 91 14.41 1.28 1.47
CA LEU A 91 14.13 1.97 2.73
C LEU A 91 12.97 1.24 3.43
N LEU A 92 13.31 0.48 4.47
CA LEU A 92 12.36 -0.18 5.37
C LEU A 92 11.93 0.81 6.45
N TYR A 93 10.62 0.99 6.63
CA TYR A 93 10.05 1.82 7.68
C TYR A 93 9.27 0.93 8.66
N SER A 94 9.73 0.90 9.92
CA SER A 94 9.12 0.20 11.05
C SER A 94 8.27 1.14 11.91
#